data_AF-A0A7H9E7X5-F1
#
_entry.id   AF-A0A7H9E7X5-F1
#
_cell.length_a   1.000
_cell.length_b   1.000
_cell.length_c   1.000
_cell.angle_alpha   90.00
_cell.angle_beta   90.00
_cell.angle_gamma   90.00
#
_symmetry.space_group_name_H-M   'P 1'
#
loop_
_entity.id
_entity.type
_entity.pdbx_description
1 polymer ?
#
loop_
_entity_poly.entity_id
_entity_poly.type
_entity_poly.pdbx_seq_one_letter_code
_entity_poly.pdbx_strand_id
1 'polypeptide(L)'
;MNMFGHSLGNISIIYYMLQNGRNRKMPQLVKQVDMAEHFAGLNFSRVPASIRQPKGLKLNSAGKPNKMNASYRKMTGVRETYPKNKVRVLNIIGDIGGQTDGTVPNVSSLSLKYLVADRAKSYQVVKFTGKNARHSKLHENPKVDKVLIKFLWNK
;
A
#
# COMPACT_ATOMS: atom_id res chain seq x y z
N MET A 1 10.32 -12.07 -8.43
CA MET A 1 10.18 -10.72 -9.00
C MET A 1 10.01 -9.68 -7.90
N ASN A 2 10.37 -8.44 -8.20
CA ASN A 2 10.02 -7.28 -7.37
C ASN A 2 8.89 -6.52 -8.07
N MET A 3 7.96 -5.94 -7.30
CA MET A 3 6.92 -5.08 -7.83
C MET A 3 6.92 -3.75 -7.10
N PHE A 4 6.76 -2.67 -7.87
CA PHE A 4 6.58 -1.32 -7.38
C PHE A 4 5.25 -0.81 -7.90
N GLY A 5 4.41 -0.31 -7.00
CA GLY A 5 3.14 0.31 -7.33
C GLY A 5 3.13 1.79 -6.94
N HIS A 6 2.51 2.61 -7.77
CA HIS A 6 2.12 3.97 -7.42
C HIS A 6 0.61 4.10 -7.58
N SER A 7 -0.05 4.74 -6.61
CA SER A 7 -1.50 4.96 -6.60
C SER A 7 -2.31 3.68 -6.88
N LEU A 8 -3.01 3.59 -8.01
CA LEU A 8 -3.77 2.40 -8.42
C LEU A 8 -2.91 1.16 -8.67
N GLY A 9 -1.64 1.31 -9.05
CA GLY A 9 -0.73 0.19 -9.29
C GLY A 9 -0.55 -0.72 -8.07
N ASN A 10 -0.68 -0.17 -6.87
CA ASN A 10 -0.63 -0.91 -5.60
C ASN A 10 -1.77 -1.93 -5.46
N ILE A 11 -2.97 -1.54 -5.89
CA ILE A 11 -4.13 -2.43 -5.88
C ILE A 11 -3.90 -3.58 -6.84
N SER A 12 -3.33 -3.33 -8.02
CA SER A 12 -2.99 -4.38 -8.99
C SER A 12 -2.02 -5.42 -8.41
N ILE A 13 -1.09 -5.03 -7.54
CA ILE A 13 -0.20 -5.97 -6.85
C ILE A 13 -1.01 -6.89 -5.93
N ILE A 14 -1.95 -6.34 -5.13
CA ILE A 14 -2.80 -7.15 -4.25
C ILE A 14 -3.67 -8.13 -5.07
N TYR A 15 -4.24 -7.69 -6.19
CA TYR A 15 -5.03 -8.56 -7.06
C TYR A 15 -4.19 -9.63 -7.75
N TYR A 16 -2.96 -9.30 -8.16
CA TYR A 16 -2.01 -10.29 -8.62
C TYR A 16 -1.76 -11.36 -7.55
N MET A 17 -1.58 -10.96 -6.29
CA MET A 17 -1.36 -11.90 -5.19
C MET A 17 -2.61 -12.71 -4.83
N LEU A 18 -3.81 -12.14 -4.97
CA LEU A 18 -5.07 -12.88 -4.84
C LEU A 18 -5.15 -14.03 -5.85
N GLN A 19 -4.79 -13.77 -7.11
CA GLN A 19 -4.90 -14.75 -8.19
C GLN A 19 -3.72 -15.74 -8.23
N ASN A 20 -2.51 -15.25 -7.96
CA ASN A 20 -1.27 -15.96 -8.30
C ASN A 20 -0.35 -16.23 -7.09
N GLY A 21 -0.68 -15.76 -5.89
CA GLY A 21 0.21 -15.86 -4.71
C GLY A 21 0.57 -17.30 -4.30
N ARG A 22 -0.24 -18.29 -4.70
CA ARG A 22 0.01 -19.72 -4.51
C ARG A 22 0.40 -20.46 -5.81
N ASN A 23 0.34 -19.80 -6.96
CA ASN A 23 0.58 -20.41 -8.27
C ASN A 23 2.08 -20.43 -8.60
N ARG A 24 2.73 -21.60 -8.46
CA ARG A 24 4.17 -21.77 -8.71
C ARG A 24 4.59 -21.62 -10.17
N LYS A 25 3.65 -21.65 -11.12
CA LYS A 25 3.93 -21.39 -12.55
C LYS A 25 4.03 -19.91 -12.87
N MET A 26 3.65 -19.04 -11.94
CA MET A 26 3.72 -17.58 -12.09
C MET A 26 4.92 -16.99 -11.35
N PRO A 27 5.40 -15.80 -11.74
CA PRO A 27 6.48 -15.12 -11.03
C PRO A 27 6.21 -14.94 -9.53
N GLN A 28 7.10 -15.45 -8.67
CA GLN A 28 6.92 -15.32 -7.23
C GLN A 28 7.39 -13.94 -6.74
N LEU A 29 6.56 -13.25 -5.95
CA LEU A 29 6.89 -11.95 -5.38
C LEU A 29 7.97 -12.08 -4.28
N VAL A 30 8.96 -11.20 -4.30
CA VAL A 30 10.09 -11.18 -3.34
C VAL A 30 10.17 -9.85 -2.60
N LYS A 31 10.04 -8.73 -3.33
CA LYS A 31 9.95 -7.38 -2.75
C LYS A 31 8.73 -6.67 -3.33
N GLN A 32 7.94 -6.07 -2.44
CA GLN A 32 6.80 -5.24 -2.77
C GLN A 32 7.08 -3.82 -2.27
N VAL A 33 6.94 -2.85 -3.15
CA VAL A 33 6.91 -1.46 -2.76
C VAL A 33 5.57 -0.87 -3.13
N ASP A 34 4.92 -0.27 -2.14
CA ASP A 34 3.70 0.48 -2.32
C ASP A 34 3.93 1.96 -2.08
N MET A 35 3.44 2.82 -2.96
CA MET A 35 3.56 4.27 -2.81
C MET A 35 2.26 5.00 -3.11
N ALA A 36 1.91 5.94 -2.23
CA ALA A 36 0.79 6.88 -2.40
C ALA A 36 -0.56 6.16 -2.64
N GLU A 37 -0.79 5.10 -1.89
CA GLU A 37 -1.79 4.08 -2.15
C GLU A 37 -3.08 4.27 -1.36
N HIS A 38 -4.22 3.90 -1.95
CA HIS A 38 -5.55 4.17 -1.41
C HIS A 38 -6.34 2.89 -1.07
N PHE A 39 -5.71 1.95 -0.36
CA PHE A 39 -6.30 0.63 -0.09
C PHE A 39 -7.68 0.71 0.55
N ALA A 40 -7.84 1.44 1.66
CA ALA A 40 -9.14 1.61 2.34
C ALA A 40 -10.01 2.69 1.70
N GLY A 41 -9.69 3.13 0.48
CA GLY A 41 -10.48 4.01 -0.36
C GLY A 41 -9.98 5.44 -0.47
N LEU A 42 -10.70 6.21 -1.30
CA LEU A 42 -10.47 7.63 -1.59
C LEU A 42 -11.61 8.49 -1.00
N ASN A 43 -11.34 9.75 -0.66
CA ASN A 43 -12.30 10.66 -0.05
C ASN A 43 -12.78 11.79 -0.98
N PHE A 44 -12.48 11.73 -2.29
CA PHE A 44 -12.97 12.72 -3.25
C PHE A 44 -14.46 12.61 -3.53
N SER A 45 -15.05 13.73 -3.90
CA SER A 45 -16.39 13.78 -4.46
C SER A 45 -16.47 12.89 -5.72
N ARG A 46 -17.57 12.15 -5.89
CA ARG A 46 -17.87 11.29 -7.05
C ARG A 46 -17.10 9.95 -7.16
N VAL A 47 -16.35 9.53 -6.15
CA VAL A 47 -15.83 8.14 -6.13
C VAL A 47 -16.97 7.13 -5.87
N PRO A 48 -17.02 5.99 -6.60
CA PRO A 48 -18.01 4.95 -6.36
C PRO A 48 -17.99 4.47 -4.91
N ALA A 49 -19.16 4.12 -4.37
CA ALA A 49 -19.29 3.64 -2.99
C ALA A 49 -18.41 2.40 -2.69
N SER A 50 -18.11 1.59 -3.72
CA SER A 50 -17.27 0.40 -3.63
C SER A 50 -15.80 0.71 -3.29
N ILE A 51 -15.31 1.91 -3.65
CA ILE A 51 -13.91 2.36 -3.42
C ILE A 51 -13.83 3.62 -2.55
N ARG A 52 -14.96 4.14 -2.09
CA ARG A 52 -15.00 5.31 -1.21
C ARG A 52 -14.41 5.00 0.16
N GLN A 53 -13.64 5.93 0.70
CA GLN A 53 -13.16 5.84 2.07
C GLN A 53 -14.34 5.95 3.04
N PRO A 54 -14.52 5.00 3.98
CA PRO A 54 -15.56 5.09 4.99
C PRO A 54 -15.39 6.32 5.90
N LYS A 55 -16.49 7.00 6.25
CA LYS A 55 -16.46 8.10 7.22
C LYS A 55 -16.05 7.58 8.61
N GLY A 56 -15.09 8.25 9.24
CA GLY A 56 -14.55 7.86 10.54
C GLY A 56 -13.69 6.59 10.50
N LEU A 57 -13.03 6.34 9.36
CA LEU A 57 -12.04 5.27 9.21
C LEU A 57 -10.93 5.46 10.25
N LYS A 58 -10.68 4.42 11.04
CA LYS A 58 -9.58 4.32 12.01
C LYS A 58 -8.95 2.94 11.86
N LEU A 59 -7.64 2.86 12.08
CA LEU A 59 -6.92 1.59 12.12
C LEU A 59 -6.63 1.19 13.56
N ASN A 60 -6.68 -0.10 13.86
CA ASN A 60 -6.12 -0.62 15.11
C ASN A 60 -4.58 -0.80 15.00
N SER A 61 -3.95 -1.32 16.05
CA SER A 61 -2.49 -1.57 16.10
C SER A 61 -1.99 -2.52 15.00
N ALA A 62 -2.83 -3.46 14.55
CA ALA A 62 -2.56 -4.37 13.43
C ALA A 62 -2.80 -3.74 12.05
N GLY A 63 -3.23 -2.47 11.99
CA GLY A 63 -3.60 -1.77 10.77
C GLY A 63 -5.00 -2.13 10.26
N LYS A 64 -5.79 -2.90 11.03
CA LYS A 64 -7.14 -3.32 10.62
C LYS A 64 -8.06 -2.11 10.66
N PRO A 65 -8.73 -1.77 9.55
CA PRO A 65 -9.71 -0.71 9.57
C PRO A 65 -10.98 -1.11 10.32
N ASN A 66 -11.53 -0.20 11.11
CA ASN A 66 -12.83 -0.36 11.79
C ASN A 66 -14.01 -0.48 10.81
N LYS A 67 -13.85 0.05 9.59
CA LYS A 67 -14.84 0.01 8.50
C LYS A 67 -14.12 -0.29 7.20
N MET A 68 -14.68 -1.18 6.39
CA MET A 68 -14.12 -1.55 5.08
C MET A 68 -15.12 -1.22 3.99
N ASN A 69 -14.66 -0.65 2.88
CA ASN A 69 -15.47 -0.58 1.65
C ASN A 69 -15.45 -1.94 0.93
N ALA A 70 -16.20 -2.07 -0.17
CA ALA A 70 -16.32 -3.34 -0.89
C ALA A 70 -14.99 -3.81 -1.48
N SER A 71 -14.21 -2.88 -2.05
CA SER A 71 -12.89 -3.20 -2.62
C SER A 71 -11.92 -3.72 -1.56
N TYR A 72 -11.84 -3.04 -0.41
CA TYR A 72 -10.96 -3.46 0.68
C TYR A 72 -11.37 -4.82 1.25
N ARG A 73 -12.69 -5.08 1.42
CA ARG A 73 -13.17 -6.41 1.83
C ARG A 73 -12.68 -7.50 0.88
N LYS A 74 -12.79 -7.29 -0.44
CA LYS A 74 -12.27 -8.23 -1.44
C LYS A 74 -10.75 -8.43 -1.31
N MET A 75 -9.99 -7.36 -1.10
CA MET A 75 -8.55 -7.43 -0.89
C MET A 75 -8.13 -8.20 0.37
N THR A 76 -8.98 -8.30 1.41
CA THR A 76 -8.63 -9.09 2.60
C THR A 76 -8.40 -10.58 2.30
N GLY A 77 -8.93 -11.11 1.18
CA GLY A 77 -8.63 -12.46 0.72
C GLY A 77 -7.14 -12.70 0.45
N VAL A 78 -6.33 -11.65 0.26
CA VAL A 78 -4.89 -11.79 0.02
C VAL A 78 -4.20 -12.39 1.25
N ARG A 79 -4.78 -12.26 2.43
CA ARG A 79 -4.27 -12.86 3.67
C ARG A 79 -4.25 -14.40 3.60
N GLU A 80 -5.00 -15.01 2.70
CA GLU A 80 -4.93 -16.44 2.41
C GLU A 80 -3.76 -16.77 1.49
N THR A 81 -3.58 -15.96 0.43
CA THR A 81 -2.73 -16.31 -0.70
C THR A 81 -1.32 -15.72 -0.62
N TYR A 82 -1.10 -14.70 0.21
CA TYR A 82 0.19 -14.03 0.34
C TYR A 82 1.26 -15.00 0.87
N PRO A 83 2.48 -15.06 0.29
CA PRO A 83 3.53 -15.97 0.71
C PRO A 83 4.00 -15.70 2.14
N LYS A 84 3.90 -16.70 3.02
CA LYS A 84 4.32 -16.60 4.42
C LYS A 84 5.84 -16.49 4.52
N ASN A 85 6.33 -15.46 5.22
CA ASN A 85 7.73 -15.19 5.51
C ASN A 85 8.67 -15.12 4.29
N LYS A 86 8.16 -14.72 3.12
CA LYS A 86 8.97 -14.59 1.88
C LYS A 86 9.10 -13.17 1.37
N VAL A 87 8.01 -12.39 1.39
CA VAL A 87 7.98 -11.07 0.76
C VAL A 87 8.42 -9.99 1.74
N ARG A 88 9.34 -9.11 1.31
CA ARG A 88 9.66 -7.87 2.03
C ARG A 88 8.77 -6.76 1.48
N VAL A 89 8.09 -6.02 2.35
CA VAL A 89 7.17 -4.95 1.98
C VAL A 89 7.68 -3.61 2.48
N LEU A 90 7.70 -2.63 1.60
CA LEU A 90 7.96 -1.23 1.89
C LEU A 90 6.74 -0.40 1.50
N ASN A 91 6.17 0.32 2.46
CA ASN A 91 5.10 1.26 2.25
C ASN A 91 5.62 2.71 2.33
N ILE A 92 5.57 3.45 1.23
CA ILE A 92 6.00 4.84 1.14
C ILE A 92 4.78 5.76 1.12
N ILE A 93 4.65 6.56 2.17
CA ILE A 93 3.55 7.53 2.30
C ILE A 93 4.07 8.96 2.29
N GLY A 94 3.28 9.86 1.71
CA GLY A 94 3.51 11.30 1.76
C GLY A 94 2.61 11.99 2.76
N ASP A 95 3.13 13.01 3.43
CA ASP A 95 2.39 13.87 4.36
C ASP A 95 2.77 15.33 4.12
N ILE A 96 1.93 16.05 3.37
CA ILE A 96 2.08 17.49 3.13
C ILE A 96 1.53 18.33 4.29
N GLY A 97 1.14 17.69 5.39
CA GLY A 97 0.33 18.24 6.46
C GLY A 97 -1.04 17.57 6.49
N GLY A 98 -1.60 17.39 7.69
CA GLY A 98 -2.94 16.82 7.86
C GLY A 98 -3.04 15.31 7.59
N GLN A 99 -1.92 14.58 7.60
CA GLN A 99 -1.89 13.11 7.40
C GLN A 99 -2.39 12.70 6.01
N THR A 100 -1.95 13.43 4.98
CA THR A 100 -2.30 13.16 3.58
C THR A 100 -1.18 13.64 2.64
N ASP A 101 -1.05 12.98 1.50
CA ASP A 101 -0.20 13.46 0.40
C ASP A 101 -0.91 14.52 -0.47
N GLY A 102 -2.08 15.00 -0.05
CA GLY A 102 -2.95 15.94 -0.78
C GLY A 102 -4.00 15.26 -1.66
N THR A 103 -3.83 13.97 -1.94
CA THR A 103 -4.77 13.15 -2.73
C THR A 103 -5.35 12.02 -1.88
N VAL A 104 -4.48 11.29 -1.19
CA VAL A 104 -4.80 10.10 -0.43
C VAL A 104 -4.59 10.37 1.06
N PRO A 105 -5.59 10.09 1.91
CA PRO A 105 -5.41 10.10 3.36
C PRO A 105 -4.48 8.96 3.80
N ASN A 106 -3.50 9.24 4.66
CA ASN A 106 -2.54 8.23 5.11
C ASN A 106 -3.20 7.06 5.84
N VAL A 107 -4.35 7.26 6.48
CA VAL A 107 -5.15 6.17 7.08
C VAL A 107 -5.54 5.11 6.04
N SER A 108 -5.75 5.51 4.78
CA SER A 108 -6.04 4.60 3.68
C SER A 108 -4.80 3.82 3.26
N SER A 109 -3.67 4.51 3.11
CA SER A 109 -2.36 3.97 2.78
C SER A 109 -1.89 2.95 3.83
N LEU A 110 -1.85 3.35 5.09
CA LEU A 110 -1.41 2.55 6.23
C LEU A 110 -2.25 1.28 6.47
N SER A 111 -3.46 1.20 5.91
CA SER A 111 -4.30 0.01 5.99
C SER A 111 -3.71 -1.20 5.25
N LEU A 112 -2.67 -1.01 4.41
CA LEU A 112 -1.90 -2.12 3.83
C LEU A 112 -1.38 -3.09 4.89
N LYS A 113 -0.99 -2.59 6.07
CA LYS A 113 -0.43 -3.40 7.15
C LYS A 113 -1.31 -4.62 7.45
N TYR A 114 -2.63 -4.44 7.51
CA TYR A 114 -3.56 -5.52 7.80
C TYR A 114 -3.65 -6.57 6.68
N LEU A 115 -3.42 -6.17 5.43
CA LEU A 115 -3.49 -7.07 4.28
C LEU A 115 -2.28 -8.00 4.19
N VAL A 116 -1.08 -7.52 4.53
CA VAL A 116 0.16 -8.25 4.21
C VAL A 116 1.10 -8.48 5.38
N ALA A 117 1.12 -7.64 6.42
CA ALA A 117 2.22 -7.61 7.39
C ALA A 117 2.34 -8.89 8.23
N ASP A 118 1.22 -9.51 8.59
CA ASP A 118 1.18 -10.78 9.37
C ASP A 118 1.81 -11.97 8.61
N ARG A 119 1.94 -11.85 7.29
CA ARG A 119 2.51 -12.90 6.43
C ARG A 119 3.82 -12.49 5.78
N ALA A 120 4.08 -11.19 5.65
CA ALA A 120 5.32 -10.69 5.09
C ALA A 120 6.53 -11.12 5.92
N LYS A 121 7.68 -11.24 5.26
CA LYS A 121 8.99 -11.39 5.93
C LYS A 121 9.36 -10.13 6.71
N SER A 122 8.99 -8.97 6.17
CA SER A 122 9.18 -7.67 6.82
C SER A 122 8.15 -6.68 6.29
N TYR A 123 7.69 -5.77 7.14
CA TYR A 123 6.82 -4.65 6.76
C TYR A 123 7.41 -3.36 7.29
N GLN A 124 7.71 -2.41 6.41
CA GLN A 124 8.29 -1.12 6.76
C GLN A 124 7.41 0.00 6.21
N VAL A 125 7.26 1.07 6.99
CA VAL A 125 6.62 2.31 6.54
C VAL A 125 7.69 3.41 6.52
N VAL A 126 7.79 4.13 5.42
CA VAL A 126 8.63 5.33 5.30
C VAL A 126 7.71 6.49 4.95
N LYS A 127 7.66 7.47 5.86
CA LYS A 127 6.89 8.69 5.67
C LYS A 127 7.81 9.82 5.18
N PHE A 128 7.43 10.43 4.07
CA PHE A 128 8.01 11.67 3.58
C PHE A 128 7.11 12.84 3.99
N THR A 129 7.70 13.96 4.40
CA THR A 129 6.96 15.15 4.83
C THR A 129 7.34 16.39 4.01
N GLY A 130 6.46 17.38 4.02
CA GLY A 130 6.68 18.68 3.37
C GLY A 130 6.23 18.71 1.91
N LYS A 131 6.50 19.82 1.20
CA LYS A 131 5.93 20.09 -0.14
C LYS A 131 6.23 18.99 -1.18
N ASN A 132 7.40 18.35 -1.08
CA ASN A 132 7.82 17.28 -1.99
C ASN A 132 7.26 15.89 -1.61
N ALA A 133 6.41 15.81 -0.59
CA ALA A 133 5.67 14.61 -0.21
C ALA A 133 4.25 14.58 -0.80
N ARG A 134 3.94 15.51 -1.73
CA ARG A 134 2.65 15.52 -2.43
C ARG A 134 2.52 14.30 -3.35
N HIS A 135 1.30 13.82 -3.57
CA HIS A 135 0.98 12.61 -4.34
C HIS A 135 1.75 12.46 -5.66
N SER A 136 1.78 13.51 -6.49
CA SER A 136 2.49 13.55 -7.77
C SER A 136 3.98 13.85 -7.63
N LYS A 137 4.45 14.37 -6.50
CA LYS A 137 5.87 14.68 -6.28
C LYS A 137 6.63 13.56 -5.59
N LEU A 138 5.95 12.59 -5.00
CA LEU A 138 6.60 11.44 -4.37
C LEU A 138 7.48 10.65 -5.37
N HIS A 139 7.03 10.45 -6.61
CA HIS A 139 7.81 9.75 -7.64
C HIS A 139 8.88 10.63 -8.31
N GLU A 140 8.90 11.93 -8.02
CA GLU A 140 9.93 12.87 -8.49
C GLU A 140 10.88 13.27 -7.35
N ASN A 141 10.75 12.65 -6.17
CA ASN A 141 11.51 13.03 -4.99
C ASN A 141 12.80 12.20 -4.90
N PRO A 142 13.99 12.79 -5.05
CA PRO A 142 15.25 12.02 -5.04
C PRO A 142 15.50 11.28 -3.72
N LYS A 143 14.88 11.71 -2.62
CA LYS A 143 14.95 10.98 -1.34
C LYS A 143 14.12 9.70 -1.36
N VAL A 144 13.00 9.71 -2.08
CA VAL A 144 12.20 8.49 -2.34
C VAL A 144 13.02 7.52 -3.18
N ASP A 145 13.67 8.00 -4.25
CA ASP A 145 14.53 7.15 -5.09
C ASP A 145 15.64 6.47 -4.30
N LYS A 146 16.31 7.20 -3.40
CA LYS A 146 17.34 6.62 -2.51
C LYS A 146 16.77 5.48 -1.65
N VAL A 147 15.57 5.66 -1.08
CA VAL A 147 14.92 4.63 -0.28
C VAL A 147 14.50 3.44 -1.15
N LEU A 148 13.94 3.69 -2.33
CA LEU A 148 13.56 2.65 -3.30
C LEU A 148 14.77 1.82 -3.71
N ILE A 149 15.86 2.49 -4.11
CA ILE A 149 17.09 1.84 -4.59
C ILE A 149 17.68 0.96 -3.49
N LYS A 150 17.80 1.52 -2.28
CA LYS A 150 18.30 0.78 -1.11
C LYS A 150 17.43 -0.43 -0.80
N PHE A 151 16.11 -0.29 -0.85
CA PHE A 151 15.20 -1.40 -0.56
C PHE A 151 15.26 -2.49 -1.64
N LEU A 152 15.23 -2.11 -2.91
CA LEU A 152 15.16 -3.03 -4.04
C LEU A 152 16.50 -3.71 -4.34
N TRP A 153 17.61 -2.99 -4.24
CA TRP A 153 18.92 -3.47 -4.67
C TRP A 153 20.00 -3.45 -3.60
N ASN A 154 19.72 -2.91 -2.40
CA ASN A 154 20.71 -2.76 -1.32
C ASN A 154 21.97 -2.01 -1.77
N LYS A 155 21.77 -1.00 -2.61
CA LYS A 155 22.78 -0.04 -3.07
C LYS A 155 22.58 1.30 -2.37
#